data_AF-R7MX69-F1
#
_entry.id   AF-R7MX69-F1
#
_cell.length_a   1.000
_cell.length_b   1.000
_cell.length_c   1.000
_cell.angle_alpha   90.00
_cell.angle_beta   90.00
_cell.angle_gamma   90.00
#
_symmetry.space_group_name_H-M   'P 1'
#
loop_
_entity.id
_entity.type
_entity.pdbx_description
1 polymer ?
#
loop_
_entity_poly.entity_id
_entity_poly.type
_entity_poly.pdbx_seq_one_letter_code
_entity_poly.pdbx_strand_id
1 'polypeptide(L)'
;MAGGDNDTILQAFALCMKNTLGLACDPVAGLVEVPCVKRNAIFAVEAITAAEMALAGIRSVIPPDEVIAAMAEIGRLMPVALKETSDGGLARTETGKTIAARLEKAMEE
;
A
#
# COMPACT_ATOMS: atom_id res chain seq x y z
N MET A 1 -8.23 21.35 -6.01
CA MET A 1 -9.35 21.02 -5.11
C MET A 1 -9.32 21.82 -3.80
N ALA A 2 -8.15 22.09 -3.19
CA ALA A 2 -8.08 22.84 -1.91
C ALA A 2 -7.16 24.08 -1.89
N GLY A 3 -6.55 24.46 -3.03
CA GLY A 3 -5.80 25.72 -3.15
C GLY A 3 -4.33 25.70 -2.70
N GLY A 4 -3.76 24.54 -2.37
CA GLY A 4 -2.33 24.41 -2.04
C GLY A 4 -1.40 24.65 -3.24
N ASP A 5 -0.22 25.18 -2.94
CA ASP A 5 0.86 25.39 -3.92
C ASP A 5 1.70 24.13 -4.15
N ASN A 6 2.72 24.21 -5.02
CA ASN A 6 3.57 23.08 -5.37
C ASN A 6 4.27 22.47 -4.15
N ASP A 7 4.72 23.31 -3.22
CA ASP A 7 5.35 22.83 -2.00
C ASP A 7 4.34 22.10 -1.11
N THR A 8 3.13 22.64 -0.91
CA THR A 8 2.04 21.97 -0.18
C THR A 8 1.72 20.59 -0.76
N ILE A 9 1.67 20.46 -2.09
CA ILE A 9 1.44 19.18 -2.79
C ILE A 9 2.55 18.18 -2.44
N LEU A 10 3.80 18.62 -2.48
CA LEU A 10 4.96 17.79 -2.17
C LEU A 10 5.00 17.36 -0.69
N GLN A 11 4.62 18.26 0.24
CA GLN A 11 4.50 17.93 1.65
C GLN A 11 3.41 16.87 1.88
N ALA A 12 2.24 17.04 1.26
CA ALA A 12 1.14 16.07 1.36
C ALA A 12 1.55 14.69 0.82
N PHE A 13 2.21 14.65 -0.34
CA PHE A 13 2.77 13.42 -0.90
C PHE A 13 3.71 12.74 0.09
N ALA A 14 4.69 13.46 0.62
CA ALA A 14 5.67 12.89 1.52
C ALA A 14 5.02 12.38 2.82
N LEU A 15 4.06 13.12 3.39
CA LEU A 15 3.31 12.72 4.58
C LEU A 15 2.51 11.44 4.37
N CYS A 16 1.83 11.30 3.22
CA CYS A 16 1.07 10.10 2.89
C CYS A 16 2.01 8.90 2.60
N MET A 17 2.92 9.04 1.64
CA MET A 17 3.70 7.90 1.16
C MET A 17 4.51 7.20 2.26
N LYS A 18 4.96 7.94 3.28
CA LYS A 18 5.69 7.36 4.42
C LYS A 18 4.93 6.26 5.16
N ASN A 19 3.60 6.29 5.25
CA ASN A 19 2.86 5.24 5.96
C ASN A 19 2.70 3.95 5.13
N THR A 20 3.09 3.98 3.85
CA THR A 20 2.94 2.85 2.92
C THR A 20 4.28 2.22 2.53
N LEU A 21 5.40 2.74 3.04
CA LEU A 21 6.73 2.20 2.78
C LEU A 21 6.82 0.75 3.27
N GLY A 22 7.22 -0.15 2.36
CA GLY A 22 7.40 -1.58 2.69
C GLY A 22 6.11 -2.37 2.84
N LEU A 23 4.96 -1.84 2.40
CA LEU A 23 3.70 -2.59 2.37
C LEU A 23 3.84 -3.87 1.55
N ALA A 24 3.72 -5.03 2.20
CA ALA A 24 3.71 -6.32 1.53
C ALA A 24 2.45 -6.49 0.64
N CYS A 25 2.58 -7.20 -0.48
CA CYS A 25 1.47 -7.46 -1.39
C CYS A 25 1.24 -8.97 -1.51
N ASP A 26 0.50 -9.55 -0.58
CA ASP A 26 0.34 -10.99 -0.39
C ASP A 26 -1.14 -11.40 -0.28
N PRO A 27 -1.99 -11.03 -1.26
CA PRO A 27 -3.43 -11.12 -1.10
C PRO A 27 -3.96 -12.54 -0.88
N VAL A 28 -5.06 -12.65 -0.14
CA VAL A 28 -5.72 -13.94 0.15
C VAL A 28 -6.08 -14.63 -1.16
N ALA A 29 -5.64 -15.89 -1.29
CA ALA A 29 -5.85 -16.72 -2.48
C ALA A 29 -5.35 -16.10 -3.81
N GLY A 30 -4.43 -15.13 -3.76
CA GLY A 30 -3.94 -14.43 -4.95
C GLY A 30 -4.94 -13.48 -5.61
N LEU A 31 -6.04 -13.15 -4.91
CA LEU A 31 -7.12 -12.34 -5.45
C LEU A 31 -6.98 -10.86 -5.09
N VAL A 32 -7.37 -9.97 -6.00
CA VAL A 32 -7.39 -8.52 -5.77
C VAL A 32 -8.61 -8.09 -4.94
N GLU A 33 -8.85 -8.74 -3.81
CA GLU A 33 -10.02 -8.51 -2.96
C GLU A 33 -9.60 -8.23 -1.50
N VAL A 34 -8.94 -9.20 -0.87
CA VAL A 34 -8.52 -9.11 0.53
C VAL A 34 -6.99 -9.11 0.62
N PRO A 35 -6.35 -8.05 1.17
CA PRO A 35 -6.93 -6.83 1.77
C PRO A 35 -7.14 -5.67 0.78
N CYS A 36 -6.95 -5.88 -0.54
CA CYS A 36 -6.86 -4.83 -1.56
C CYS A 36 -8.00 -3.80 -1.51
N VAL A 37 -9.25 -4.25 -1.34
CA VAL A 37 -10.42 -3.35 -1.26
C VAL A 37 -10.36 -2.45 -0.03
N LYS A 38 -9.92 -3.00 1.12
CA LYS A 38 -9.83 -2.25 2.38
C LYS A 38 -8.65 -1.28 2.35
N ARG A 39 -7.54 -1.67 1.71
CA ARG A 39 -6.39 -0.79 1.46
C ARG A 39 -6.79 0.45 0.66
N ASN A 40 -7.61 0.30 -0.39
CA ASN A 40 -8.10 1.45 -1.15
C ASN A 40 -8.87 2.45 -0.27
N ALA A 41 -9.80 1.96 0.56
CA ALA A 41 -10.56 2.83 1.45
C ALA A 41 -9.64 3.55 2.47
N ILE A 42 -8.69 2.83 3.06
CA ILE A 42 -7.74 3.40 4.03
C ILE A 42 -6.84 4.44 3.37
N PHE A 43 -6.26 4.14 2.20
CA PHE A 43 -5.35 5.06 1.51
C PHE A 43 -6.07 6.29 0.93
N ALA A 44 -7.35 6.18 0.58
CA ALA A 44 -8.15 7.34 0.21
C ALA A 44 -8.29 8.32 1.39
N VAL A 45 -8.60 7.80 2.58
CA VAL A 45 -8.67 8.62 3.80
C VAL A 45 -7.31 9.20 4.15
N GLU A 46 -6.26 8.38 4.08
CA GLU A 46 -4.89 8.80 4.36
C GLU A 46 -4.42 9.94 3.44
N ALA A 47 -4.71 9.85 2.14
CA ALA A 47 -4.36 10.88 1.17
C ALA A 47 -5.07 12.21 1.47
N ILE A 48 -6.35 12.17 1.86
CA ILE A 48 -7.11 13.37 2.26
C ILE A 48 -6.51 13.96 3.53
N THR A 49 -6.27 13.13 4.55
CA THR A 49 -5.68 13.58 5.82
C THR A 49 -4.30 14.19 5.61
N ALA A 50 -3.44 13.61 4.77
CA ALA A 50 -2.13 14.15 4.45
C ALA A 50 -2.22 15.51 3.74
N ALA A 51 -3.20 15.69 2.85
CA ALA A 51 -3.46 16.98 2.20
C ALA A 51 -3.94 18.04 3.20
N GLU A 52 -4.85 17.69 4.12
CA GLU A 52 -5.31 18.59 5.18
C GLU A 52 -4.16 18.98 6.13
N MET A 53 -3.31 18.03 6.50
CA MET A 53 -2.12 18.29 7.32
C MET A 53 -1.17 19.28 6.62
N ALA A 54 -0.90 19.06 5.33
CA ALA A 54 -0.03 19.96 4.56
C ALA A 54 -0.61 21.38 4.45
N LEU A 55 -1.91 21.51 4.19
CA LEU A 55 -2.61 22.80 4.16
C LEU A 55 -2.62 23.50 5.53
N ALA A 56 -2.63 22.73 6.62
CA ALA A 56 -2.49 23.24 7.98
C ALA A 56 -1.05 23.64 8.35
N GLY A 57 -0.09 23.53 7.40
CA GLY A 57 1.31 23.90 7.61
C GLY A 57 2.17 22.79 8.23
N ILE A 58 1.64 21.58 8.38
CA ILE A 58 2.45 20.43 8.81
C ILE A 58 3.32 19.99 7.65
N ARG A 59 4.63 19.91 7.90
CA ARG A 59 5.63 19.55 6.90
C ARG A 59 6.23 18.19 7.16
N SER A 60 6.59 17.49 6.10
CA SER A 60 7.43 16.31 6.18
C SER A 60 8.85 16.72 6.58
N VAL A 61 9.39 16.02 7.58
CA VAL A 61 10.81 16.17 7.97
C VAL A 61 11.74 15.62 6.88
N ILE A 62 11.32 14.56 6.18
CA ILE A 62 12.09 13.94 5.11
C ILE A 62 11.60 14.49 3.75
N PRO A 63 12.49 15.00 2.88
CA PRO A 63 12.11 15.50 1.57
C PRO A 63 11.39 14.45 0.71
N PRO A 64 10.46 14.85 -0.17
CA PRO A 64 9.73 13.96 -1.08
C PRO A 64 10.64 13.01 -1.89
N ASP A 65 11.74 13.53 -2.43
CA ASP A 65 12.67 12.75 -3.24
C ASP A 65 13.36 11.64 -2.44
N GLU A 66 13.68 11.91 -1.17
CA GLU A 66 14.23 10.91 -0.26
C GLU A 66 13.20 9.84 0.10
N VAL A 67 11.92 10.21 0.23
CA VAL A 67 10.82 9.24 0.43
C VAL A 67 10.71 8.32 -0.80
N ILE A 68 10.82 8.85 -2.01
CA ILE A 68 10.81 8.05 -3.26
C ILE A 68 12.02 7.12 -3.30
N ALA A 69 13.21 7.63 -2.99
CA ALA A 69 14.44 6.83 -2.97
C ALA A 69 14.35 5.68 -1.95
N ALA A 70 13.87 5.98 -0.74
CA ALA A 70 13.63 4.98 0.31
C ALA A 70 12.60 3.93 -0.13
N MET A 71 11.51 4.34 -0.77
CA MET A 71 10.51 3.41 -1.30
C MET A 71 11.12 2.44 -2.32
N ALA A 72 11.93 2.95 -3.25
CA ALA A 72 12.59 2.15 -4.26
C ALA A 72 13.64 1.19 -3.66
N GLU A 73 14.40 1.64 -2.65
CA GLU A 73 15.34 0.79 -1.92
C GLU A 73 14.63 -0.34 -1.18
N ILE A 74 13.59 -0.02 -0.39
CA ILE A 74 12.80 -1.00 0.35
C ILE A 74 12.20 -2.04 -0.61
N GLY A 75 11.64 -1.62 -1.75
CA GLY A 75 11.09 -2.54 -2.75
C GLY A 75 12.12 -3.50 -3.36
N ARG A 76 13.38 -3.05 -3.51
CA ARG A 76 14.49 -3.91 -3.97
C ARG A 76 14.93 -4.91 -2.90
N LEU A 77 14.95 -4.50 -1.64
CA LEU A 77 15.30 -5.35 -0.50
C LEU A 77 14.19 -6.34 -0.12
N MET A 78 12.94 -6.06 -0.51
CA MET A 78 11.80 -6.90 -0.17
C MET A 78 11.95 -8.32 -0.74
N PRO A 79 11.81 -9.37 0.10
CA PRO A 79 11.79 -10.75 -0.37
C PRO A 79 10.73 -10.98 -1.44
N VAL A 80 11.03 -11.79 -2.45
CA VAL A 80 10.09 -12.07 -3.56
C VAL A 80 8.74 -12.58 -3.04
N ALA A 81 8.74 -13.43 -2.01
CA ALA A 81 7.52 -13.98 -1.43
C ALA A 81 6.59 -12.97 -0.72
N LEU A 82 7.08 -11.76 -0.40
CA LEU A 82 6.27 -10.67 0.18
C LEU A 82 5.82 -9.64 -0.85
N LYS A 83 6.23 -9.84 -2.11
CA LYS A 83 5.68 -9.14 -3.27
C LYS A 83 4.45 -9.91 -3.74
N GLU A 84 3.85 -9.43 -4.82
CA GLU A 84 2.61 -9.94 -5.43
C GLU A 84 2.78 -11.31 -6.13
N THR A 85 3.42 -12.27 -5.46
CA THR A 85 3.58 -13.65 -5.96
C THR A 85 2.69 -14.64 -5.22
N SER A 86 2.05 -14.23 -4.11
CA SER A 86 1.23 -15.10 -3.26
C SER A 86 1.99 -16.27 -2.61
N ASP A 87 3.33 -16.21 -2.60
CA ASP A 87 4.19 -17.22 -1.98
C ASP A 87 4.40 -17.01 -0.47
N GLY A 88 3.86 -15.94 0.10
CA GLY A 88 4.02 -15.54 1.50
C GLY A 88 2.77 -15.02 2.18
N GLY A 89 2.95 -14.58 3.43
CA GLY A 89 1.96 -13.91 4.29
C GLY A 89 0.51 -14.39 4.19
N LEU A 90 -0.46 -13.50 3.94
CA LEU A 90 -1.90 -13.81 4.00
C LEU A 90 -2.30 -14.92 3.01
N ALA A 91 -1.73 -14.91 1.81
CA ALA A 91 -1.95 -15.95 0.79
C ALA A 91 -1.61 -17.36 1.30
N ARG A 92 -0.60 -17.48 2.17
CA ARG A 92 -0.09 -18.76 2.69
C ARG A 92 -0.64 -19.14 4.07
N THR A 93 -1.57 -18.37 4.62
CA THR A 93 -2.31 -18.79 5.82
C THR A 93 -3.19 -20.02 5.51
N GLU A 94 -3.52 -20.81 6.53
CA GLU A 94 -4.36 -22.00 6.36
C GLU A 94 -5.73 -21.65 5.77
N THR A 95 -6.34 -20.54 6.19
CA THR A 95 -7.57 -20.01 5.61
C THR A 95 -7.36 -19.58 4.15
N GLY A 96 -6.27 -18.90 3.84
CA GLY A 96 -5.94 -18.49 2.47
C GLY A 96 -5.80 -19.66 1.50
N LYS A 97 -5.08 -20.72 1.92
CA LYS A 97 -4.95 -21.96 1.15
C LYS A 97 -6.29 -22.67 0.95
N THR A 98 -7.12 -22.73 1.99
CA THR A 98 -8.44 -23.37 1.94
C THR A 98 -9.36 -22.65 0.95
N ILE A 99 -9.34 -21.31 0.97
CA ILE A 99 -10.11 -20.49 0.02
C ILE A 99 -9.62 -20.72 -1.41
N ALA A 100 -8.30 -20.72 -1.65
CA ALA A 100 -7.72 -20.97 -2.96
C ALA A 100 -8.17 -22.34 -3.53
N ALA A 101 -8.01 -23.42 -2.75
CA ALA A 101 -8.41 -24.76 -3.18
C ALA A 101 -9.92 -24.87 -3.46
N ARG A 102 -10.77 -24.18 -2.69
CA ARG A 102 -12.21 -24.14 -2.94
C ARG A 102 -12.54 -23.46 -4.26
N LEU A 103 -11.84 -22.37 -4.59
CA LEU A 103 -12.06 -21.62 -5.81
C LEU A 103 -11.55 -22.39 -7.04
N GLU A 104 -10.39 -23.02 -6.94
CA GLU A 104 -9.85 -23.91 -7.99
C GLU A 104 -10.87 -24.98 -8.35
N LYS A 105 -11.40 -25.70 -7.35
CA LYS A 105 -12.44 -26.71 -7.57
C LYS A 105 -13.70 -26.14 -8.23
N ALA A 106 -14.15 -24.95 -7.80
CA ALA A 106 -15.34 -24.32 -8.36
C ALA A 106 -15.15 -23.83 -9.81
N MET A 107 -13.91 -23.63 -10.26
CA MET A 107 -13.59 -23.25 -11.64
C MET A 107 -13.48 -24.46 -12.58
N GLU A 108 -13.29 -25.66 -12.03
CA GLU A 108 -13.22 -26.92 -12.78
C GLU A 108 -14.62 -27.53 -13.07
N GLU A 109 -15.65 -27.11 -12.33
CA GLU A 109 -17.06 -27.50 -12.48
C GLU A 109 -17.83 -26.60 -13.46
#